data_AF-A0A2D6MHN0-F1
#
_entry.id   AF-A0A2D6MHN0-F1
#
_cell.length_a   1.000
_cell.length_b   1.000
_cell.length_c   1.000
_cell.angle_alpha   90.00
_cell.angle_beta   90.00
_cell.angle_gamma   90.00
#
_symmetry.space_group_name_H-M   'P 1'
#
loop_
_entity.id
_entity.type
_entity.pdbx_description
1 polymer ?
#
loop_
_entity_poly.entity_id
_entity_poly.type
_entity_poly.pdbx_seq_one_letter_code
_entity_poly.pdbx_strand_id
1 'polypeptide(L)'
;MDNIIRVIRANIVTAFDKFTVGTKVTDAKAFGAFLKEAIPRHDAATDRMPGQHVIPLPRTAFDTVSCGVGRRTHSRSAYVLREYRGRVSAFLRRHLGGDVNSLAAIVYTREAYLADPGVADKPGLKPVEAAERQHERDRVESSDCTHVLVAVLTNAFGAPEHPPLSPLRFAANLAGGNNEALAWTADEIRAQAEKVAAYDRDWCVVAD
;
A
#
# COMPACT_ATOMS: atom_id res chain seq x y z
N MET A 1 -30.72 -3.14 -9.59
CA MET A 1 -29.75 -2.38 -10.40
C MET A 1 -28.40 -3.01 -10.13
N ASP A 2 -27.73 -3.55 -11.14
CA ASP A 2 -26.37 -4.06 -10.95
C ASP A 2 -25.48 -2.90 -10.51
N ASN A 3 -24.84 -3.06 -9.35
CA ASN A 3 -23.98 -2.04 -8.79
C ASN A 3 -22.67 -2.05 -9.59
N ILE A 4 -22.63 -1.29 -10.70
CA ILE A 4 -21.47 -1.26 -11.60
C ILE A 4 -20.25 -0.77 -10.82
N ILE A 5 -19.24 -1.63 -10.68
CA ILE A 5 -17.99 -1.30 -9.99
C ILE A 5 -17.06 -0.51 -10.91
N ARG A 6 -16.77 0.74 -10.53
CA ARG A 6 -15.87 1.66 -11.23
C ARG A 6 -14.73 2.03 -10.28
N VAL A 7 -13.55 1.50 -10.57
CA VAL A 7 -12.35 1.68 -9.76
C VAL A 7 -11.43 2.70 -10.43
N ILE A 8 -11.05 3.74 -9.70
CA ILE A 8 -9.93 4.61 -10.06
C ILE A 8 -8.77 4.39 -9.08
N ARG A 9 -7.57 4.86 -9.42
CA ARG A 9 -6.40 4.78 -8.54
C ARG A 9 -6.30 6.08 -7.75
N ALA A 10 -5.91 6.00 -6.48
CA ALA A 10 -5.41 7.16 -5.75
C ALA A 10 -4.10 7.64 -6.38
N ASN A 11 -3.83 8.96 -6.37
CA ASN A 11 -2.61 9.54 -6.91
C ASN A 11 -1.31 8.98 -6.29
N ILE A 12 -1.38 8.51 -5.05
CA ILE A 12 -0.25 7.89 -4.34
C ILE A 12 0.09 6.47 -4.80
N VAL A 13 -0.75 5.83 -5.64
CA VAL A 13 -0.53 4.45 -6.08
C VAL A 13 0.40 4.41 -7.27
N THR A 14 1.68 4.19 -7.00
CA THR A 14 2.73 4.06 -8.02
C THR A 14 2.92 2.64 -8.54
N ALA A 15 2.09 1.69 -8.08
CA ALA A 15 2.21 0.27 -8.42
C ALA A 15 2.07 0.00 -9.93
N PHE A 16 1.46 0.90 -10.69
CA PHE A 16 1.21 0.77 -12.12
C PHE A 16 2.17 1.60 -12.98
N ASP A 17 3.10 2.30 -12.35
CA ASP A 17 4.04 3.17 -13.05
C ASP A 17 5.14 2.34 -13.73
N LYS A 18 5.81 2.96 -14.70
CA LYS A 18 6.96 2.32 -15.36
C LYS A 18 8.08 2.01 -14.38
N PHE A 19 8.32 2.92 -13.43
CA PHE A 19 9.30 2.79 -12.36
C PHE A 19 8.60 2.81 -11.02
N THR A 20 8.68 1.72 -10.28
CA THR A 20 7.91 1.49 -9.07
C THR A 20 8.81 1.08 -7.92
N VAL A 21 8.51 1.61 -6.74
CA VAL A 21 9.05 1.14 -5.46
C VAL A 21 7.98 0.32 -4.75
N GLY A 22 8.29 -0.91 -4.33
CA GLY A 22 7.32 -1.84 -3.76
C GLY A 22 6.61 -2.67 -4.83
N THR A 23 5.39 -3.12 -4.56
CA THR A 23 4.63 -3.99 -5.48
C THR A 23 4.46 -3.31 -6.85
N LYS A 24 4.67 -4.06 -7.94
CA LYS A 24 4.44 -3.57 -9.31
C LYS A 24 3.36 -4.41 -9.98
N VAL A 25 2.36 -3.76 -10.58
CA VAL A 25 1.36 -4.42 -11.42
C VAL A 25 1.93 -4.55 -12.82
N THR A 26 2.15 -5.77 -13.27
CA THR A 26 2.75 -6.12 -14.57
C THR A 26 1.70 -6.29 -15.66
N ASP A 27 0.47 -6.67 -15.30
CA ASP A 27 -0.70 -6.70 -16.19
C ASP A 27 -1.87 -5.95 -15.55
N ALA A 28 -1.99 -4.67 -15.89
CA ALA A 28 -3.03 -3.80 -15.35
C ALA A 28 -4.45 -4.24 -15.73
N LYS A 29 -4.63 -4.85 -16.91
CA LYS A 29 -5.95 -5.26 -17.41
C LYS A 29 -6.43 -6.48 -16.65
N ALA A 30 -5.59 -7.51 -16.54
CA ALA A 30 -5.90 -8.72 -15.79
C ALA A 30 -6.08 -8.43 -14.29
N PHE A 31 -5.19 -7.66 -13.68
CA PHE A 31 -5.32 -7.23 -12.28
C PHE A 31 -6.65 -6.49 -12.05
N GLY A 32 -7.00 -5.55 -12.93
CA GLY A 32 -8.25 -4.81 -12.84
C GLY A 32 -9.50 -5.68 -12.96
N ALA A 33 -9.45 -6.76 -13.75
CA ALA A 33 -10.54 -7.73 -13.85
C ALA A 33 -10.73 -8.50 -12.54
N PHE A 34 -9.64 -9.06 -11.98
CA PHE A 34 -9.69 -9.74 -10.68
C PHE A 34 -10.20 -8.84 -9.56
N LEU A 35 -9.73 -7.59 -9.52
CA LEU A 35 -10.14 -6.64 -8.49
C LEU A 35 -11.64 -6.31 -8.58
N LYS A 36 -12.14 -6.03 -9.79
CA LYS A 36 -13.57 -5.74 -10.00
C LYS A 36 -14.48 -6.91 -9.65
N GLU A 37 -14.00 -8.13 -9.85
CA GLU A 37 -14.71 -9.34 -9.46
C GLU A 37 -14.70 -9.57 -7.94
N ALA A 38 -13.60 -9.22 -7.27
CA ALA A 38 -13.42 -9.43 -5.84
C ALA A 38 -14.21 -8.41 -4.99
N ILE A 39 -14.27 -7.14 -5.39
CA ILE A 39 -14.98 -6.06 -4.66
C ILE A 39 -16.41 -6.44 -4.23
N PRO A 40 -17.32 -6.87 -5.13
CA PRO A 40 -18.70 -7.17 -4.74
C PRO A 40 -18.84 -8.45 -3.90
N ARG A 41 -17.79 -9.27 -3.80
CA ARG A 41 -17.77 -10.50 -3.00
C ARG A 41 -17.09 -10.33 -1.64
N HIS A 42 -16.47 -9.18 -1.40
CA HIS A 42 -15.78 -8.89 -0.15
C HIS A 42 -16.79 -8.79 1.01
N ASP A 43 -16.50 -9.48 2.11
CA ASP A 43 -17.31 -9.38 3.32
C ASP A 43 -16.89 -8.17 4.15
N ALA A 44 -17.61 -7.06 3.96
CA ALA A 44 -17.34 -5.80 4.65
C ALA A 44 -17.55 -5.87 6.17
N ALA A 45 -18.20 -6.91 6.71
CA ALA A 45 -18.35 -7.08 8.15
C ALA A 45 -17.02 -7.37 8.86
N THR A 46 -16.00 -7.80 8.10
CA THR A 46 -14.66 -8.10 8.63
C THR A 46 -13.72 -6.88 8.63
N ASP A 47 -14.15 -5.76 8.04
CA ASP A 47 -13.31 -4.57 7.96
C ASP A 47 -13.23 -3.83 9.29
N ARG A 48 -12.06 -3.26 9.56
CA ARG A 48 -11.85 -2.41 10.75
C ARG A 48 -12.59 -1.08 10.65
N MET A 49 -12.76 -0.56 9.43
CA MET A 49 -13.34 0.76 9.17
C MET A 49 -14.37 0.65 8.03
N PRO A 50 -15.58 1.19 8.20
CA PRO A 50 -16.59 1.18 7.14
C PRO A 50 -16.06 1.80 5.84
N GLY A 51 -16.22 1.07 4.73
CA GLY A 51 -15.83 1.50 3.40
C GLY A 51 -14.32 1.48 3.13
N GLN A 52 -13.49 0.96 4.03
CA GLN A 52 -12.06 0.73 3.82
C GLN A 52 -11.77 -0.77 3.80
N HIS A 53 -11.62 -1.33 2.61
CA HIS A 53 -11.53 -2.76 2.40
C HIS A 53 -10.09 -3.19 2.19
N VAL A 54 -9.67 -4.26 2.88
CA VAL A 54 -8.48 -5.03 2.50
C VAL A 54 -8.99 -6.29 1.80
N ILE A 55 -8.89 -6.32 0.47
CA ILE A 55 -9.49 -7.36 -0.37
C ILE A 55 -8.40 -8.34 -0.80
N PRO A 56 -8.35 -9.57 -0.27
CA PRO A 56 -7.46 -10.61 -0.76
C PRO A 56 -7.84 -10.98 -2.21
N LEU A 57 -6.84 -11.12 -3.07
CA LEU A 57 -7.04 -11.58 -4.45
C LEU A 57 -6.65 -13.06 -4.58
N PRO A 58 -7.32 -13.82 -5.47
CA PRO A 58 -7.05 -15.24 -5.63
C PRO A 58 -5.63 -15.47 -6.15
N ARG A 59 -5.09 -16.67 -5.91
CA ARG A 59 -3.74 -17.07 -6.38
C ARG A 59 -3.55 -16.90 -7.89
N THR A 60 -4.61 -17.07 -8.68
CA THR A 60 -4.59 -16.85 -10.14
C THR A 60 -4.30 -15.39 -10.53
N ALA A 61 -4.42 -14.44 -9.62
CA ALA A 61 -4.06 -13.04 -9.84
C ALA A 61 -2.57 -12.75 -9.58
N PHE A 62 -1.79 -13.69 -9.02
CA PHE A 62 -0.41 -13.42 -8.61
C PHE A 62 0.51 -13.10 -9.80
N ASP A 63 0.25 -13.69 -10.97
CA ASP A 63 1.03 -13.45 -12.19
C ASP A 63 0.81 -12.05 -12.79
N THR A 64 -0.18 -11.30 -12.28
CA THR A 64 -0.45 -9.91 -12.70
C THR A 64 0.42 -8.89 -11.98
N VAL A 65 1.27 -9.33 -11.04
CA VAL A 65 2.13 -8.47 -10.24
C VAL A 65 3.55 -9.03 -10.07
N SER A 66 4.50 -8.14 -9.80
CA SER A 66 5.82 -8.46 -9.28
C SER A 66 5.86 -8.07 -7.80
N CYS A 67 6.40 -8.98 -6.97
CA CYS A 67 6.45 -8.79 -5.53
C CYS A 67 7.20 -7.50 -5.14
N GLY A 68 6.73 -6.85 -4.09
CA GLY A 68 7.26 -5.58 -3.59
C GLY A 68 8.46 -5.71 -2.66
N VAL A 69 8.85 -6.93 -2.30
CA VAL A 69 9.96 -7.20 -1.38
C VAL A 69 10.81 -8.37 -1.87
N GLY A 70 12.07 -8.39 -1.44
CA GLY A 70 13.02 -9.47 -1.66
C GLY A 70 13.92 -9.67 -0.43
N ARG A 71 14.68 -10.77 -0.42
CA ARG A 71 15.64 -11.05 0.65
C ARG A 71 16.83 -10.10 0.53
N ARG A 72 17.22 -9.49 1.65
CA ARG A 72 18.43 -8.65 1.68
C ARG A 72 19.66 -9.45 1.32
N THR A 73 20.61 -8.76 0.70
CA THR A 73 21.92 -9.31 0.37
C THR A 73 23.02 -8.37 0.84
N HIS A 74 24.24 -8.88 0.98
CA HIS A 74 25.41 -8.06 1.28
C HIS A 74 26.05 -7.44 0.02
N SER A 75 25.53 -7.76 -1.17
CA SER A 75 26.08 -7.25 -2.43
C SER A 75 25.57 -5.85 -2.73
N ARG A 76 26.47 -4.87 -2.84
CA ARG A 76 26.09 -3.49 -3.18
C ARG A 76 25.41 -3.38 -4.54
N SER A 77 25.80 -4.21 -5.51
CA SER A 77 25.22 -4.20 -6.86
C SER A 77 23.75 -4.66 -6.88
N ALA A 78 23.29 -5.34 -5.82
CA ALA A 78 21.90 -5.74 -5.65
C ALA A 78 20.96 -4.57 -5.38
N TYR A 79 21.49 -3.37 -5.09
CA TYR A 79 20.69 -2.22 -4.69
C TYR A 79 20.70 -1.09 -5.72
N VAL A 80 19.67 -0.26 -5.63
CA VAL A 80 19.47 0.95 -6.42
C VAL A 80 18.98 2.08 -5.52
N LEU A 81 19.46 3.31 -5.77
CA LEU A 81 18.99 4.50 -5.07
C LEU A 81 17.78 5.09 -5.79
N ARG A 82 16.72 5.38 -5.05
CA ARG A 82 15.52 6.06 -5.55
C ARG A 82 15.05 7.11 -4.57
N GLU A 83 14.52 8.20 -5.11
CA GLU A 83 13.66 9.07 -4.33
C GLU A 83 12.27 8.43 -4.22
N TYR A 84 11.79 8.27 -2.99
CA TYR A 84 10.46 7.80 -2.72
C TYR A 84 9.91 8.53 -1.50
N ARG A 85 8.75 9.18 -1.68
CA ARG A 85 8.09 10.00 -0.65
C ARG A 85 9.02 11.09 -0.08
N GLY A 86 9.69 11.83 -0.97
CA GLY A 86 10.56 12.96 -0.64
C GLY A 86 11.88 12.58 0.02
N ARG A 87 12.31 11.31 -0.07
CA ARG A 87 13.56 10.83 0.51
C ARG A 87 14.29 9.92 -0.45
N VAL A 88 15.61 10.08 -0.54
CA VAL A 88 16.47 9.14 -1.24
C VAL A 88 16.75 7.95 -0.32
N SER A 89 16.54 6.74 -0.79
CA SER A 89 16.79 5.50 -0.05
C SER A 89 17.32 4.40 -0.97
N ALA A 90 17.99 3.40 -0.37
CA ALA A 90 18.45 2.21 -1.09
C ALA A 90 17.36 1.12 -1.08
N PHE A 91 17.07 0.60 -2.25
CA PHE A 91 16.09 -0.46 -2.49
C PHE A 91 16.77 -1.62 -3.21
N LEU A 92 16.28 -2.84 -3.02
CA LEU A 92 16.73 -3.97 -3.84
C LEU A 92 16.32 -3.75 -5.31
N ARG A 93 17.12 -4.23 -6.26
CA ARG A 93 16.73 -4.22 -7.67
C ARG A 93 15.53 -5.13 -7.89
N ARG A 94 14.60 -4.72 -8.75
CA ARG A 94 13.34 -5.42 -9.07
C ARG A 94 13.49 -6.92 -9.34
N HIS A 95 14.51 -7.33 -10.09
CA HIS A 95 14.74 -8.75 -10.44
C HIS A 95 15.14 -9.62 -9.23
N LEU A 96 15.39 -9.02 -8.06
CA LEU A 96 15.65 -9.69 -6.79
C LEU A 96 14.41 -9.72 -5.89
N GLY A 97 13.25 -9.31 -6.40
CA GLY A 97 11.96 -9.51 -5.72
C GLY A 97 11.68 -11.00 -5.54
N GLY A 98 11.12 -11.37 -4.39
CA GLY A 98 10.72 -12.75 -4.14
C GLY A 98 9.49 -13.15 -4.95
N ASP A 99 9.17 -14.45 -4.92
CA ASP A 99 7.94 -14.97 -5.50
C ASP A 99 6.73 -14.50 -4.69
N VAL A 100 5.63 -14.17 -5.37
CA VAL A 100 4.40 -13.69 -4.71
C VAL A 100 3.73 -14.86 -3.96
N ASN A 101 3.52 -14.68 -2.67
CA ASN A 101 2.84 -15.65 -1.80
C ASN A 101 1.43 -15.21 -1.38
N SER A 102 1.20 -13.89 -1.31
CA SER A 102 -0.12 -13.32 -1.13
C SER A 102 -0.25 -12.01 -1.91
N LEU A 103 -1.48 -11.70 -2.28
CA LEU A 103 -1.85 -10.47 -2.97
C LEU A 103 -3.14 -9.94 -2.37
N ALA A 104 -3.14 -8.66 -2.00
CA ALA A 104 -4.32 -7.95 -1.57
C ALA A 104 -4.36 -6.54 -2.16
N ALA A 105 -5.55 -6.00 -2.32
CA ALA A 105 -5.76 -4.60 -2.69
C ALA A 105 -6.41 -3.87 -1.51
N ILE A 106 -5.90 -2.69 -1.18
CA ILE A 106 -6.62 -1.76 -0.30
C ILE A 106 -7.52 -0.92 -1.19
N VAL A 107 -8.83 -1.06 -1.02
CA VAL A 107 -9.84 -0.35 -1.82
C VAL A 107 -10.78 0.37 -0.89
N TYR A 108 -10.97 1.66 -1.12
CA TYR A 108 -11.94 2.44 -0.37
C TYR A 108 -13.19 2.63 -1.24
N THR A 109 -14.37 2.73 -0.62
CA THR A 109 -15.51 3.36 -1.27
C THR A 109 -15.16 4.82 -1.56
N ARG A 110 -15.78 5.42 -2.57
CA ARG A 110 -15.56 6.83 -2.89
C ARG A 110 -15.75 7.74 -1.67
N GLU A 111 -16.81 7.51 -0.90
CA GLU A 111 -17.14 8.30 0.29
C GLU A 111 -16.07 8.14 1.38
N ALA A 112 -15.65 6.91 1.68
CA ALA A 112 -14.62 6.67 2.68
C ALA A 112 -13.26 7.27 2.27
N TYR A 113 -12.94 7.28 0.97
CA TYR A 113 -11.73 7.92 0.46
C TYR A 113 -11.74 9.44 0.63
N LEU A 114 -12.86 10.10 0.31
CA LEU A 114 -12.98 11.55 0.47
C LEU A 114 -12.99 11.98 1.95
N ALA A 115 -13.38 11.09 2.85
CA ALA A 115 -13.33 11.30 4.30
C ALA A 115 -11.96 11.00 4.93
N ASP A 116 -11.00 10.42 4.18
CA ASP A 116 -9.69 10.04 4.72
C ASP A 116 -8.87 11.31 5.09
N PRO A 117 -8.31 11.43 6.31
CA PRO A 117 -7.54 12.61 6.71
C PRO A 117 -6.26 12.89 5.88
N GLY A 118 -5.80 11.91 5.10
CA GLY A 118 -4.73 12.05 4.11
C GLY A 118 -5.18 12.75 2.82
N VAL A 119 -6.49 12.79 2.56
CA VAL A 119 -7.12 13.39 1.37
C VAL A 119 -7.89 14.66 1.76
N ALA A 120 -8.61 14.60 2.89
CA ALA A 120 -9.37 15.71 3.42
C ALA A 120 -8.46 16.88 3.87
N ASP A 121 -9.07 18.06 3.92
CA ASP A 121 -8.42 19.28 4.38
C ASP A 121 -7.96 19.12 5.83
N LYS A 122 -6.69 19.44 6.07
CA LYS A 122 -6.09 19.39 7.40
C LYS A 122 -5.48 20.75 7.76
N PRO A 123 -5.79 21.30 8.95
CA PRO A 123 -5.12 22.50 9.44
C PRO A 123 -3.60 22.30 9.55
N GLY A 124 -2.83 23.33 9.19
CA GLY A 124 -1.37 23.36 9.35
C GLY A 124 -0.56 22.67 8.25
N LEU A 125 -1.19 22.30 7.13
CA LEU A 125 -0.45 21.82 5.95
C LEU A 125 0.33 22.95 5.28
N LYS A 126 1.47 22.61 4.66
CA LYS A 126 2.16 23.56 3.78
C LYS A 126 1.27 23.84 2.56
N PRO A 127 1.34 25.04 1.96
CA PRO A 127 0.51 25.38 0.80
C PRO A 127 0.57 24.37 -0.36
N VAL A 128 1.76 23.82 -0.63
CA VAL A 128 1.95 22.81 -1.68
C VAL A 128 1.20 21.51 -1.35
N GLU A 129 1.29 21.04 -0.11
CA GLU A 129 0.61 19.81 0.34
C GLU A 129 -0.92 19.97 0.33
N ALA A 130 -1.41 21.16 0.71
CA ALA A 130 -2.83 21.48 0.63
C ALA A 130 -3.34 21.49 -0.82
N ALA A 131 -2.58 22.09 -1.74
CA ALA A 131 -2.95 22.12 -3.15
C ALA A 131 -2.97 20.72 -3.80
N GLU A 132 -2.01 19.86 -3.47
CA GLU A 132 -1.97 18.47 -3.96
C GLU A 132 -3.16 17.65 -3.47
N ARG A 133 -3.57 17.83 -2.20
CA ARG A 133 -4.75 17.16 -1.64
C ARG A 133 -6.05 17.67 -2.25
N GLN A 134 -6.19 18.99 -2.39
CA GLN A 134 -7.37 19.57 -3.04
C GLN A 134 -7.51 19.05 -4.47
N HIS A 135 -6.41 19.01 -5.22
CA HIS A 135 -6.42 18.47 -6.58
C HIS A 135 -6.86 17.00 -6.64
N GLU A 136 -6.37 16.16 -5.72
CA GLU A 136 -6.78 14.77 -5.65
C GLU A 136 -8.26 14.63 -5.30
N ARG A 137 -8.72 15.43 -4.34
CA ARG A 137 -10.12 15.46 -3.93
C ARG A 137 -11.04 15.85 -5.09
N ASP A 138 -10.73 16.95 -5.78
CA ASP A 138 -11.49 17.42 -6.95
C ASP A 138 -11.54 16.34 -8.05
N ARG A 139 -10.42 15.65 -8.28
CA ARG A 139 -10.33 14.57 -9.27
C ARG A 139 -11.22 13.38 -8.91
N VAL A 140 -11.29 12.99 -7.64
CA VAL A 140 -12.17 11.90 -7.20
C VAL A 140 -13.64 12.34 -7.17
N GLU A 141 -13.94 13.55 -6.69
CA GLU A 141 -15.28 14.12 -6.65
C GLU A 141 -15.90 14.30 -8.05
N SER A 142 -15.10 14.72 -9.04
CA SER A 142 -15.53 14.87 -10.43
C SER A 142 -15.65 13.55 -11.20
N SER A 143 -15.11 12.46 -10.65
CA SER A 143 -15.18 11.13 -11.28
C SER A 143 -16.53 10.45 -11.03
N ASP A 144 -16.86 9.48 -11.88
CA ASP A 144 -18.00 8.58 -11.73
C ASP A 144 -17.63 7.28 -11.00
N CYS A 145 -16.51 7.28 -10.26
CA CYS A 145 -16.01 6.10 -9.57
C CYS A 145 -16.93 5.70 -8.40
N THR A 146 -16.99 4.40 -8.13
CA THR A 146 -17.60 3.87 -6.90
C THR A 146 -16.53 3.53 -5.86
N HIS A 147 -15.31 3.24 -6.32
CA HIS A 147 -14.21 2.81 -5.47
C HIS A 147 -12.88 3.44 -5.89
N VAL A 148 -11.99 3.62 -4.92
CA VAL A 148 -10.62 4.11 -5.11
C VAL A 148 -9.63 3.06 -4.62
N LEU A 149 -8.74 2.61 -5.50
CA LEU A 149 -7.62 1.74 -5.16
C LEU A 149 -6.53 2.58 -4.46
N VAL A 150 -6.18 2.24 -3.23
CA VAL A 150 -5.25 2.98 -2.36
C VAL A 150 -3.90 2.28 -2.22
N ALA A 151 -3.86 0.95 -2.34
CA ALA A 151 -2.59 0.20 -2.35
C ALA A 151 -2.73 -1.17 -3.00
N VAL A 152 -1.62 -1.69 -3.52
CA VAL A 152 -1.48 -3.10 -3.92
C VAL A 152 -0.41 -3.73 -3.04
N LEU A 153 -0.80 -4.70 -2.23
CA LEU A 153 0.05 -5.35 -1.25
C LEU A 153 0.42 -6.74 -1.75
N THR A 154 1.71 -7.01 -1.81
CA THR A 154 2.24 -8.36 -2.02
C THR A 154 3.07 -8.76 -0.83
N ASN A 155 3.07 -10.06 -0.55
CA ASN A 155 4.05 -10.67 0.32
C ASN A 155 4.88 -11.69 -0.45
N ALA A 156 6.13 -11.87 -0.05
CA ALA A 156 7.02 -12.84 -0.67
C ALA A 156 6.91 -14.22 -0.02
N PHE A 157 7.20 -15.27 -0.78
CA PHE A 157 7.30 -16.62 -0.22
C PHE A 157 8.38 -16.70 0.86
N GLY A 158 8.05 -17.29 2.01
CA GLY A 158 8.92 -17.36 3.18
C GLY A 158 9.03 -16.07 4.00
N ALA A 159 8.30 -15.00 3.64
CA ALA A 159 8.11 -13.84 4.51
C ALA A 159 6.99 -14.13 5.53
N PRO A 160 6.98 -13.45 6.70
CA PRO A 160 5.86 -13.51 7.64
C PRO A 160 4.54 -13.18 6.95
N GLU A 161 3.48 -13.94 7.24
CA GLU A 161 2.15 -13.76 6.63
C GLU A 161 1.60 -12.33 6.77
N HIS A 162 1.85 -11.73 7.93
CA HIS A 162 1.58 -10.33 8.22
C HIS A 162 2.90 -9.58 8.38
N PRO A 163 3.49 -9.04 7.29
CA PRO A 163 4.71 -8.27 7.39
C PRO A 163 4.49 -7.04 8.28
N PRO A 164 5.43 -6.73 9.20
CA PRO A 164 5.30 -5.57 10.06
C PRO A 164 5.42 -4.27 9.25
N LEU A 165 5.08 -3.15 9.89
CA LEU A 165 5.30 -1.82 9.33
C LEU A 165 6.77 -1.62 8.96
N SER A 166 7.04 -0.77 7.95
CA SER A 166 8.41 -0.32 7.72
C SER A 166 8.93 0.48 8.92
N PRO A 167 10.25 0.50 9.20
CA PRO A 167 10.80 1.23 10.35
C PRO A 167 10.34 2.69 10.42
N LEU A 168 10.33 3.37 9.28
CA LEU A 168 9.89 4.77 9.21
C LEU A 168 8.38 4.91 9.50
N ARG A 169 7.54 3.99 9.00
CA ARG A 169 6.10 4.05 9.27
C ARG A 169 5.80 3.72 10.73
N PHE A 170 6.51 2.77 11.32
CA PHE A 170 6.41 2.47 12.74
C PHE A 170 6.73 3.70 13.60
N ALA A 171 7.87 4.36 13.33
CA ALA A 171 8.24 5.60 14.02
C ALA A 171 7.22 6.73 13.80
N ALA A 172 6.73 6.90 12.57
CA ALA A 172 5.71 7.91 12.26
C ALA A 172 4.40 7.65 13.01
N ASN A 173 4.00 6.39 13.17
CA ASN A 173 2.79 6.03 13.92
C ASN A 173 2.96 6.34 15.42
N LEU A 174 4.12 6.02 16.01
CA LEU A 174 4.45 6.39 17.40
C LEU A 174 4.44 7.91 17.61
N ALA A 175 4.79 8.69 16.59
CA ALA A 175 4.73 10.16 16.61
C ALA A 175 3.32 10.74 16.39
N GLY A 176 2.25 9.92 16.48
CA GLY A 176 0.86 10.36 16.28
C GLY A 176 0.36 10.28 14.85
N GLY A 177 1.08 9.58 13.96
CA GLY A 177 0.66 9.35 12.57
C GLY A 177 -0.47 8.33 12.40
N ASN A 178 -0.77 7.54 13.43
CA ASN A 178 -1.91 6.62 13.49
C ASN A 178 -2.44 6.57 14.93
N ASN A 179 -3.76 6.71 15.09
CA ASN A 179 -4.42 6.70 16.39
C ASN A 179 -4.34 5.33 17.11
N GLU A 180 -4.20 4.21 16.37
CA GLU A 180 -4.03 2.86 16.96
C GLU A 180 -2.78 2.79 17.83
N ALA A 181 -1.69 3.46 17.43
CA ALA A 181 -0.43 3.44 18.17
C ALA A 181 -0.48 4.22 19.49
N LEU A 182 -1.48 5.10 19.68
CA LEU A 182 -1.66 5.86 20.93
C LEU A 182 -2.14 4.95 22.08
N ALA A 183 -2.77 3.82 21.76
CA ALA A 183 -3.28 2.88 22.74
C ALA A 183 -2.26 1.79 23.11
N TRP A 184 -1.10 1.74 22.44
CA TRP A 184 -0.10 0.70 22.69
C TRP A 184 0.64 0.94 24.00
N THR A 185 0.74 -0.14 24.77
CA THR A 185 1.61 -0.24 25.94
C THR A 185 3.08 -0.29 25.54
N ALA A 186 3.98 -0.04 26.51
CA ALA A 186 5.42 -0.12 26.27
C ALA A 186 5.86 -1.52 25.77
N ASP A 187 5.22 -2.58 26.24
CA ASP A 187 5.56 -3.95 25.84
C ASP A 187 5.08 -4.27 24.42
N GLU A 188 3.89 -3.79 24.03
CA GLU A 188 3.43 -3.89 22.64
C GLU A 188 4.35 -3.13 21.68
N ILE A 189 4.80 -1.94 22.07
CA ILE A 189 5.76 -1.15 21.29
C ILE A 189 7.07 -1.93 21.11
N ARG A 190 7.62 -2.53 22.17
CA ARG A 190 8.85 -3.35 22.09
C ARG A 190 8.66 -4.57 21.19
N ALA A 191 7.59 -5.33 21.40
CA ALA A 191 7.29 -6.51 20.59
C ALA A 191 7.12 -6.16 19.11
N GLN A 192 6.49 -5.02 18.80
CA GLN A 192 6.36 -4.56 17.43
C GLN A 192 7.70 -4.07 16.86
N ALA A 193 8.51 -3.37 17.65
CA ALA A 193 9.85 -2.94 17.24
C ALA A 193 10.76 -4.14 16.90
N GLU A 194 10.70 -5.23 17.68
CA GLU A 194 11.44 -6.46 17.41
C GLU A 194 11.03 -7.10 16.08
N LYS A 195 9.72 -7.18 15.80
CA LYS A 195 9.21 -7.68 14.51
C LYS A 195 9.69 -6.82 13.35
N VAL A 196 9.58 -5.49 13.49
CA VAL A 196 10.02 -4.52 12.48
C VAL A 196 11.52 -4.66 12.22
N ALA A 197 12.34 -4.76 13.26
CA ALA A 197 13.79 -4.90 13.14
C ALA A 197 14.19 -6.24 12.51
N ALA A 198 13.56 -7.34 12.91
CA ALA A 198 13.80 -8.65 12.32
C ALA A 198 13.44 -8.68 10.83
N TYR A 199 12.27 -8.14 10.47
CA TYR A 199 11.85 -8.08 9.08
C TYR A 199 12.75 -7.17 8.25
N ASP A 200 13.07 -5.96 8.75
CA ASP A 200 13.93 -5.02 8.03
C ASP A 200 15.38 -5.53 7.89
N ARG A 201 15.86 -6.39 8.79
CA ARG A 201 17.18 -7.04 8.63
C ARG A 201 17.21 -8.05 7.50
N ASP A 202 16.12 -8.79 7.29
CA ASP A 202 16.11 -9.95 6.41
C ASP A 202 15.43 -9.67 5.05
N TRP A 203 14.58 -8.65 4.99
CA TRP A 203 13.77 -8.26 3.84
C TRP A 203 14.00 -6.80 3.47
N CYS A 204 13.89 -6.50 2.18
CA CYS A 204 13.99 -5.13 1.66
C CYS A 204 13.00 -4.92 0.54
N VAL A 205 12.47 -3.70 0.48
CA VAL A 205 11.59 -3.24 -0.60
C VAL A 205 12.38 -3.19 -1.90
N VAL A 206 11.77 -3.67 -2.98
CA VAL A 206 12.38 -3.63 -4.32
C VAL A 206 11.97 -2.40 -5.12
N ALA A 207 12.82 -2.00 -6.06
CA ALA A 207 12.59 -0.91 -6.99
C ALA A 207 13.17 -1.22 -8.39
N ASP A 208 12.55 -0.65 -9.42
CA ASP A 208 13.15 -0.58 -10.78
C ASP A 208 14.35 0.36 -10.80
#